data_AF-A0A9P5R3Y4-F1
#
_entry.id   AF-A0A9P5R3Y4-F1
#
_cell.length_a   1.000
_cell.length_b   1.000
_cell.length_c   1.000
_cell.angle_alpha   90.00
_cell.angle_beta   90.00
_cell.angle_gamma   90.00
#
_symmetry.space_group_name_H-M   'P 1'
#
loop_
_entity.id
_entity.type
_entity.pdbx_description
1 polymer ?
#
loop_
_entity_poly.entity_id
_entity_poly.type
_entity_poly.pdbx_seq_one_letter_code
_entity_poly.pdbx_strand_id
1 'polypeptide(L)'
;MSDHKQEYTADKELFDEKHDIERVSVILEEEENSPIPEVAAIVSNKDDPNLPVMTFRYYFMAVLFSCVLSFFNQFFWFRTNPMTLSTLVIQLISYPFGRFMARVLPAGRLNPGPFNIKEHVLVALTANCAGGVAYAVDITVIQKVFYHEYYGFLANLLLILTTQMLGYGMAGVLRRYLVYPAAMIWPANLVQVALFNTLHKEEDLAPGEWSRFKFFCVAAFAMFWYQWIPGFIFPVLSAITWVCWINPKNHILAQIGGAKGLGLGAISLDWNNLVSYL
;
A
#
# COMPACT_ATOMS: atom_id res chain seq x y z
N MET A 1 -28.07 54.95 21.91
CA MET A 1 -28.47 53.72 22.66
C MET A 1 -29.34 52.78 21.82
N SER A 2 -29.79 53.14 20.60
CA SER A 2 -30.45 52.21 19.68
C SER A 2 -29.47 51.45 18.77
N ASP A 3 -28.34 52.05 18.37
CA ASP A 3 -27.41 51.43 17.41
C ASP A 3 -26.74 50.15 17.93
N HIS A 4 -26.24 50.16 19.17
CA HIS A 4 -25.64 48.96 19.78
C HIS A 4 -26.61 47.80 19.97
N LYS A 5 -27.92 48.06 20.03
CA LYS A 5 -28.93 47.01 20.19
C LYS A 5 -29.24 46.34 18.84
N GLN A 6 -29.16 47.10 17.74
CA GLN A 6 -29.32 46.56 16.39
C GLN A 6 -28.11 45.74 15.97
N GLU A 7 -26.90 46.20 16.27
CA GLU A 7 -25.64 45.50 16.01
C GLU A 7 -25.57 44.15 16.76
N TYR A 8 -25.96 44.12 18.04
CA TYR A 8 -25.99 42.89 18.84
C TYR A 8 -27.05 41.88 18.36
N THR A 9 -28.14 42.36 17.76
CA THR A 9 -29.19 41.47 17.24
C THR A 9 -28.76 40.89 15.89
N ALA A 10 -28.13 41.69 15.03
CA ALA A 10 -27.58 41.25 13.75
C ALA A 10 -26.45 40.23 13.92
N ASP A 11 -25.54 40.45 14.88
CA ASP A 11 -24.50 39.47 15.20
C ASP A 11 -25.11 38.14 15.66
N LYS A 12 -26.12 38.20 16.54
CA LYS A 12 -26.78 36.99 17.06
C LYS A 12 -27.50 36.21 15.97
N GLU A 13 -28.17 36.89 15.05
CA GLU A 13 -28.81 36.27 13.87
C GLU A 13 -27.77 35.64 12.93
N LEU A 14 -26.62 36.30 12.71
CA LEU A 14 -25.51 35.75 11.93
C LEU A 14 -24.87 34.50 12.58
N PHE A 15 -24.81 34.47 13.91
CA PHE A 15 -24.30 33.33 14.67
C PHE A 15 -25.25 32.12 14.63
N ASP A 16 -26.56 32.35 14.76
CA ASP A 16 -27.56 31.27 14.64
C ASP A 16 -27.63 30.73 13.20
N GLU A 17 -27.59 31.60 12.18
CA GLU A 17 -27.58 31.18 10.76
C GLU A 17 -26.35 30.33 10.42
N LYS A 18 -25.16 30.73 10.88
CA LYS A 18 -23.94 29.91 10.72
C LYS A 18 -24.06 28.55 11.38
N HIS A 19 -24.64 28.49 12.57
CA HIS A 19 -24.75 27.25 13.32
C HIS A 19 -25.80 26.31 12.70
N ASP A 20 -26.88 26.85 12.15
CA ASP A 20 -27.87 26.07 11.41
C ASP A 20 -27.33 25.56 10.06
N ILE A 21 -26.54 26.37 9.33
CA ILE A 21 -25.83 25.93 8.13
C ILE A 21 -24.85 24.80 8.46
N GLU A 22 -24.11 24.92 9.56
CA GLU A 22 -23.16 23.90 10.01
C GLU A 22 -23.89 22.59 10.37
N ARG A 23 -24.99 22.65 11.12
CA ARG A 23 -25.80 21.46 11.42
C ARG A 23 -26.39 20.81 10.19
N VAL A 24 -26.95 21.60 9.26
CA VAL A 24 -27.48 21.09 8.00
C VAL A 24 -26.37 20.45 7.16
N SER A 25 -25.17 21.05 7.14
CA SER A 25 -24.02 20.47 6.43
C SER A 25 -23.56 19.14 7.05
N VAL A 26 -23.57 19.01 8.38
CA VAL A 26 -23.22 17.76 9.07
C VAL A 26 -24.26 16.66 8.80
N ILE A 27 -25.55 16.99 8.80
CA ILE A 27 -26.62 16.03 8.50
C ILE A 27 -26.55 15.56 7.05
N LEU A 28 -26.29 16.46 6.11
CA LEU A 28 -26.07 16.10 4.70
C LEU A 28 -24.79 15.27 4.52
N GLU A 29 -23.71 15.58 5.23
CA GLU A 29 -22.48 14.79 5.23
C GLU A 29 -22.68 13.39 5.83
N GLU A 30 -23.57 13.22 6.82
CA GLU A 30 -23.96 11.92 7.37
C GLU A 30 -24.86 11.11 6.42
N GLU A 31 -25.79 11.74 5.70
CA GLU A 31 -26.64 11.08 4.69
C GLU A 31 -25.86 10.69 3.42
N GLU A 32 -24.86 11.49 3.02
CA GLU A 32 -23.96 11.16 1.90
C GLU A 32 -22.88 10.13 2.27
N ASN A 33 -22.75 9.78 3.55
CA ASN A 33 -21.72 8.88 4.02
C ASN A 33 -22.01 7.41 3.72
N SER A 34 -20.95 6.60 3.66
CA SER A 34 -21.11 5.17 3.46
C SER A 34 -21.87 4.54 4.64
N PRO A 35 -22.82 3.61 4.41
CA PRO A 35 -23.50 2.88 5.49
C PRO A 35 -22.54 1.97 6.29
N ILE A 36 -21.31 1.79 5.81
CA ILE A 36 -20.28 0.95 6.44
C ILE A 36 -19.33 1.88 7.23
N PRO A 37 -19.25 1.73 8.57
CA PRO A 37 -18.54 2.69 9.41
C PRO A 37 -17.04 2.74 9.12
N GLU A 38 -16.43 1.61 8.76
CA GLU A 38 -15.00 1.56 8.40
C GLU A 38 -14.69 2.34 7.12
N VAL A 39 -15.60 2.32 6.15
CA VAL A 39 -15.47 3.08 4.91
C VAL A 39 -15.69 4.56 5.18
N ALA A 40 -16.74 4.90 5.94
CA ALA A 40 -17.07 6.26 6.34
C ALA A 40 -15.96 6.95 7.14
N ALA A 41 -15.23 6.21 7.99
CA ALA A 41 -14.14 6.76 8.79
C ALA A 41 -12.86 7.03 7.97
N ILE A 42 -12.68 6.32 6.85
CA ILE A 42 -11.42 6.28 6.11
C ILE A 42 -11.50 7.08 4.81
N VAL A 43 -12.62 7.02 4.10
CA VAL A 43 -12.81 7.61 2.77
C VAL A 43 -13.42 9.00 2.94
N SER A 44 -12.86 10.01 2.25
CA SER A 44 -13.46 11.34 2.23
C SER A 44 -14.57 11.40 1.19
N ASN A 45 -15.69 12.04 1.54
CA ASN A 45 -16.83 12.26 0.64
C ASN A 45 -16.59 13.43 -0.33
N LYS A 46 -15.49 14.18 -0.18
CA LYS A 46 -15.16 15.35 -1.00
C LYS A 46 -14.23 14.94 -2.14
N ASP A 47 -14.67 15.11 -3.39
CA ASP A 47 -13.84 14.93 -4.58
C ASP A 47 -13.85 16.19 -5.46
N ASP A 48 -12.68 16.57 -6.00
CA ASP A 48 -12.55 17.60 -7.02
C ASP A 48 -12.27 16.95 -8.39
N PRO A 49 -13.25 16.95 -9.32
CA PRO A 49 -13.12 16.35 -10.64
C PRO A 49 -12.07 17.01 -11.55
N ASN A 50 -11.67 18.25 -11.28
CA ASN A 50 -10.81 19.03 -12.18
C ASN A 50 -9.31 18.81 -11.94
N LEU A 51 -8.95 18.08 -10.90
CA LEU A 51 -7.56 17.84 -10.57
C LEU A 51 -6.85 17.03 -11.67
N PRO A 52 -5.62 17.41 -12.06
CA PRO A 52 -4.87 16.67 -13.07
C PRO A 52 -4.46 15.29 -12.56
N VAL A 53 -4.60 14.28 -13.43
CA VAL A 53 -4.41 12.87 -13.07
C VAL A 53 -3.31 12.21 -13.91
N MET A 54 -3.38 12.31 -15.24
CA MET A 54 -2.42 11.70 -16.17
C MET A 54 -1.31 12.67 -16.57
N THR A 55 -0.45 13.04 -15.62
CA THR A 55 0.67 13.95 -15.86
C THR A 55 1.95 13.21 -16.24
N PHE A 56 2.96 13.94 -16.72
CA PHE A 56 4.30 13.38 -16.95
C PHE A 56 4.87 12.72 -15.68
N ARG A 57 4.66 13.33 -14.50
CA ARG A 57 5.10 12.78 -13.21
C ARG A 57 4.52 11.41 -12.95
N TYR A 58 3.20 11.26 -13.18
CA TYR A 58 2.53 9.97 -13.07
C TYR A 58 3.20 8.91 -13.96
N TYR A 59 3.34 9.16 -15.26
CA TYR A 59 3.92 8.16 -16.18
C TYR A 59 5.35 7.77 -15.81
N PHE A 60 6.18 8.76 -15.48
CA PHE A 60 7.57 8.52 -15.09
C PHE A 60 7.66 7.69 -13.80
N MET A 61 6.93 8.10 -12.76
CA MET A 61 6.93 7.40 -11.48
C MET A 61 6.29 6.01 -11.57
N ALA A 62 5.20 5.87 -12.32
CA ALA A 62 4.53 4.60 -12.51
C ALA A 62 5.47 3.58 -13.15
N VAL A 63 6.14 3.92 -14.25
CA VAL A 63 7.11 3.02 -14.90
C VAL A 63 8.27 2.70 -13.96
N LEU A 64 8.86 3.72 -13.32
CA LEU A 64 9.98 3.53 -12.41
C LEU A 64 9.65 2.58 -11.26
N PHE A 65 8.57 2.85 -10.52
CA PHE A 65 8.19 2.04 -9.37
C PHE A 65 7.64 0.67 -9.76
N SER A 66 6.96 0.54 -10.90
CA SER A 66 6.56 -0.77 -11.43
C SER A 66 7.77 -1.65 -11.75
N CYS A 67 8.80 -1.10 -12.42
CA CYS A 67 10.03 -1.84 -12.70
C CYS A 67 10.76 -2.26 -11.41
N VAL A 68 10.89 -1.34 -10.45
CA VAL A 68 11.56 -1.63 -9.16
C VAL A 68 10.79 -2.71 -8.40
N LEU A 69 9.47 -2.56 -8.25
CA LEU A 69 8.65 -3.50 -7.49
C LEU A 69 8.64 -4.90 -8.13
N SER A 70 8.44 -4.97 -9.44
CA SER A 70 8.44 -6.23 -10.19
C SER A 70 9.80 -6.94 -10.11
N PHE A 71 10.90 -6.19 -10.25
CA PHE A 71 12.25 -6.75 -10.13
C PHE A 71 12.49 -7.38 -8.76
N PHE A 72 12.21 -6.66 -7.67
CA PHE A 72 12.44 -7.18 -6.32
C PHE A 72 11.57 -8.39 -6.02
N ASN A 73 10.27 -8.33 -6.34
CA ASN A 73 9.37 -9.45 -6.10
C ASN A 73 9.77 -10.69 -6.90
N GLN A 74 10.11 -10.52 -8.19
CA GLN A 74 10.57 -11.64 -9.02
C GLN A 74 11.92 -12.21 -8.56
N PHE A 75 12.85 -11.34 -8.13
CA PHE A 75 14.17 -11.75 -7.68
C PHE A 75 14.12 -12.57 -6.39
N PHE A 76 13.23 -12.22 -5.45
CA PHE A 76 13.08 -12.94 -4.19
C PHE A 76 12.16 -14.18 -4.30
N TRP A 77 11.41 -14.34 -5.39
CA TRP A 77 10.43 -15.42 -5.57
C TRP A 77 11.01 -16.83 -5.40
N PHE A 78 12.17 -17.11 -6.00
CA PHE A 78 12.79 -18.45 -5.94
C PHE A 78 13.63 -18.71 -4.67
N ARG A 79 13.55 -17.84 -3.66
CA ARG A 79 14.24 -18.06 -2.38
C ARG A 79 13.44 -19.00 -1.48
N THR A 80 14.14 -19.73 -0.61
CA THR A 80 13.52 -20.64 0.38
C THR A 80 12.55 -19.92 1.31
N ASN A 81 12.87 -18.69 1.71
CA ASN A 81 11.95 -17.76 2.37
C ASN A 81 11.75 -16.57 1.42
N PRO A 82 10.70 -16.58 0.57
CA PRO A 82 10.46 -15.49 -0.36
C PRO A 82 10.05 -14.24 0.42
N MET A 83 10.55 -13.09 -0.03
CA MET A 83 10.16 -11.79 0.51
C MET A 83 9.41 -11.03 -0.58
N THR A 84 8.21 -10.56 -0.28
CA THR A 84 7.41 -9.75 -1.18
C THR A 84 7.36 -8.31 -0.66
N LEU A 85 7.72 -7.37 -1.53
CA LEU A 85 7.53 -5.95 -1.24
C LEU A 85 6.07 -5.59 -1.47
N SER A 86 5.44 -5.07 -0.42
CA SER A 86 4.07 -4.55 -0.48
C SER A 86 4.01 -3.21 -1.20
N THR A 87 2.86 -2.92 -1.82
CA THR A 87 2.60 -1.64 -2.49
C THR A 87 2.53 -0.46 -1.53
N LEU A 88 2.33 -0.70 -0.24
CA LEU A 88 2.42 0.34 0.79
C LEU A 88 3.81 1.01 0.80
N VAL A 89 4.87 0.24 0.53
CA VAL A 89 6.24 0.78 0.44
C VAL A 89 6.34 1.75 -0.73
N ILE A 90 5.78 1.38 -1.89
CA ILE A 90 5.74 2.26 -3.06
C ILE A 90 4.90 3.51 -2.76
N GLN A 91 3.75 3.36 -2.12
CA GLN A 91 2.90 4.49 -1.71
C GLN A 91 3.67 5.47 -0.82
N LEU A 92 4.43 4.98 0.16
CA LEU A 92 5.22 5.83 1.04
C LEU A 92 6.38 6.55 0.35
N ILE A 93 7.12 5.86 -0.52
CA ILE A 93 8.30 6.42 -1.21
C ILE A 93 7.88 7.36 -2.35
N SER A 94 6.78 7.06 -3.04
CA SER A 94 6.29 7.88 -4.14
C SER A 94 5.79 9.25 -3.69
N TYR A 95 5.33 9.41 -2.44
CA TYR A 95 4.90 10.72 -1.92
C TYR A 95 6.03 11.79 -1.87
N PRO A 96 7.15 11.59 -1.14
CA PRO A 96 8.24 12.55 -1.12
C PRO A 96 8.89 12.70 -2.51
N PHE A 97 8.94 11.62 -3.30
CA PHE A 97 9.45 11.68 -4.68
C PHE A 97 8.56 12.55 -5.58
N GLY A 98 7.24 12.40 -5.50
CA GLY A 98 6.27 13.22 -6.23
C GLY A 98 6.34 14.70 -5.83
N ARG A 99 6.45 14.99 -4.53
CA ARG A 99 6.66 16.36 -4.03
C ARG A 99 8.02 16.93 -4.44
N PHE A 100 9.05 16.10 -4.57
CA PHE A 100 10.36 16.52 -5.07
C PHE A 100 10.27 16.88 -6.56
N MET A 101 9.68 16.00 -7.39
CA MET A 101 9.45 16.28 -8.81
C MET A 101 8.59 17.53 -9.01
N ALA A 102 7.58 17.76 -8.18
CA ALA A 102 6.75 18.97 -8.22
C ALA A 102 7.53 20.27 -7.96
N ARG A 103 8.64 20.22 -7.22
CA ARG A 103 9.49 21.39 -6.95
C ARG A 103 10.60 21.59 -7.97
N VAL A 104 11.11 20.49 -8.55
CA VAL A 104 12.27 20.52 -9.47
C VAL A 104 11.85 20.70 -10.92
N LEU A 105 10.69 20.16 -11.33
CA LEU A 105 10.25 20.26 -12.71
C LEU A 105 9.77 21.68 -13.05
N PRO A 106 10.07 22.19 -14.27
CA PRO A 106 9.65 23.51 -14.70
C PRO A 106 8.11 23.57 -14.81
N ALA A 107 7.53 24.67 -14.33
CA ALA A 107 6.11 24.94 -14.42
C ALA A 107 5.63 24.91 -15.89
N GLY A 108 4.48 24.28 -16.15
CA GLY A 108 3.91 24.15 -17.49
C GLY A 108 3.40 22.74 -17.75
N ARG A 109 3.54 22.24 -18.99
CA ARG A 109 3.00 20.92 -19.39
C ARG A 109 3.63 19.74 -18.64
N LEU A 110 4.88 19.89 -18.17
CA LEU A 110 5.59 18.88 -17.38
C LEU A 110 5.23 18.95 -15.88
N ASN A 111 4.76 20.10 -15.41
CA ASN A 111 4.41 20.35 -14.03
C ASN A 111 3.17 21.27 -13.96
N PRO A 112 1.96 20.70 -14.11
CA PRO A 112 0.72 21.48 -14.20
C PRO A 112 0.26 22.04 -12.85
N GLY A 113 0.81 21.56 -11.73
CA GLY A 113 0.39 21.98 -10.39
C GLY A 113 1.11 21.23 -9.28
N PRO A 114 0.73 21.43 -8.02
CA PRO A 114 1.25 20.66 -6.89
C PRO A 114 1.01 19.15 -7.08
N PHE A 115 1.77 18.33 -6.35
CA PHE A 115 1.57 16.88 -6.37
C PHE A 115 0.24 16.54 -5.70
N ASN A 116 -0.64 15.86 -6.44
CA ASN A 116 -2.00 15.61 -6.01
C ASN A 116 -2.22 14.14 -5.58
N ILE A 117 -3.22 13.93 -4.71
CA ILE A 117 -3.64 12.59 -4.26
C ILE A 117 -4.03 11.68 -5.42
N LYS A 118 -4.69 12.18 -6.47
CA LYS A 118 -5.10 11.35 -7.62
C LYS A 118 -3.90 10.84 -8.43
N GLU A 119 -2.89 11.70 -8.66
CA GLU A 119 -1.63 11.27 -9.30
C GLU A 119 -0.94 10.21 -8.45
N HIS A 120 -0.91 10.41 -7.11
CA HIS A 120 -0.29 9.47 -6.18
C HIS A 120 -0.97 8.11 -6.16
N VAL A 121 -2.31 8.10 -6.07
CA VAL A 121 -3.13 6.88 -6.11
C VAL A 121 -2.90 6.13 -7.42
N LEU A 122 -2.87 6.81 -8.56
CA LEU A 122 -2.61 6.16 -9.83
C LEU A 122 -1.21 5.54 -9.93
N VAL A 123 -0.17 6.20 -9.41
CA VAL A 123 1.18 5.63 -9.37
C VAL A 123 1.18 4.31 -8.59
N ALA A 124 0.62 4.31 -7.38
CA ALA A 124 0.58 3.12 -6.54
C ALA A 124 -0.28 1.99 -7.13
N LEU A 125 -1.42 2.33 -7.74
CA LEU A 125 -2.29 1.36 -8.41
C LEU A 125 -1.59 0.72 -9.61
N THR A 126 -0.91 1.52 -10.43
CA THR A 126 -0.14 1.02 -11.59
C THR A 126 1.01 0.12 -11.13
N ALA A 127 1.71 0.50 -10.06
CA ALA A 127 2.75 -0.32 -9.45
C ALA A 127 2.17 -1.62 -8.89
N ASN A 128 1.00 -1.59 -8.23
CA ASN A 128 0.32 -2.79 -7.73
C ASN A 128 0.03 -3.79 -8.84
N CYS A 129 -0.56 -3.31 -9.94
CA CYS A 129 -0.88 -4.16 -11.07
C CYS A 129 0.35 -4.80 -11.73
N ALA A 130 1.49 -4.10 -11.75
CA ALA A 130 2.73 -4.55 -12.39
C ALA A 130 3.70 -5.29 -11.46
N GLY A 131 3.55 -5.15 -10.14
CA GLY A 131 4.49 -5.66 -9.15
C GLY A 131 4.33 -7.14 -8.82
N GLY A 132 3.24 -7.78 -9.25
CA GLY A 132 2.99 -9.20 -9.01
C GLY A 132 3.90 -10.10 -9.84
N VAL A 133 4.32 -11.23 -9.26
CA VAL A 133 5.05 -12.28 -9.98
C VAL A 133 4.08 -13.00 -10.90
N ALA A 134 4.41 -13.09 -12.19
CA ALA A 134 3.55 -13.75 -13.17
C ALA A 134 3.66 -15.27 -13.03
N TYR A 135 2.55 -15.94 -12.74
CA TYR A 135 2.50 -17.40 -12.56
C TYR A 135 3.07 -18.18 -13.76
N ALA A 136 2.90 -17.67 -14.98
CA ALA A 136 3.45 -18.28 -16.18
C ALA A 136 4.98 -18.40 -16.19
N VAL A 137 5.69 -17.59 -15.39
CA VAL A 137 7.15 -17.73 -15.21
C VAL A 137 7.50 -19.09 -14.64
N ASP A 138 6.74 -19.59 -13.66
CA ASP A 138 6.99 -20.89 -13.04
C ASP A 138 6.88 -22.03 -14.06
N ILE A 139 5.91 -21.96 -14.97
CA ILE A 139 5.75 -22.93 -16.07
C ILE A 139 7.02 -22.97 -16.93
N THR A 140 7.52 -21.80 -17.35
CA THR A 140 8.72 -21.72 -18.19
C THR A 140 9.98 -22.18 -17.47
N VAL A 141 10.10 -21.90 -16.17
CA VAL A 141 11.24 -22.33 -15.35
C VAL A 141 11.21 -23.83 -15.13
N ILE A 142 10.04 -24.41 -14.83
CA ILE A 142 9.88 -25.86 -14.65
C ILE A 142 10.22 -26.60 -15.94
N GLN A 143 9.70 -26.14 -17.09
CA GLN A 143 10.03 -26.72 -18.40
C GLN A 143 11.54 -26.72 -18.67
N LYS A 144 12.21 -25.60 -18.37
CA LYS A 144 13.65 -25.46 -18.60
C LYS A 144 14.50 -26.30 -17.63
N VAL A 145 14.15 -26.32 -16.34
CA VAL A 145 14.97 -26.94 -15.28
C VAL A 145 14.70 -28.43 -15.14
N PHE A 146 13.44 -28.86 -15.14
CA PHE A 146 13.05 -30.25 -14.91
C PHE A 146 12.91 -31.07 -16.19
N TYR A 147 12.35 -30.46 -17.26
CA TYR A 147 12.11 -31.17 -18.52
C TYR A 147 13.21 -30.94 -19.56
N HIS A 148 14.15 -30.04 -19.29
CA HIS A 148 15.25 -29.68 -20.20
C HIS A 148 14.81 -29.18 -21.58
N GLU A 149 13.59 -28.65 -21.69
CA GLU A 149 13.02 -28.11 -22.92
C GLU A 149 13.02 -26.58 -22.90
N TYR A 150 13.41 -25.94 -24.01
CA TYR A 150 13.39 -24.49 -24.15
C TYR A 150 12.81 -24.07 -25.50
N TYR A 151 11.63 -23.47 -25.46
CA TYR A 151 10.85 -23.05 -26.63
C TYR A 151 11.24 -21.65 -27.17
N GLY A 152 12.32 -21.04 -26.66
CA GLY A 152 12.77 -19.70 -27.06
C GLY A 152 12.17 -18.56 -26.23
N PHE A 153 12.84 -17.40 -26.26
CA PHE A 153 12.43 -16.21 -25.50
C PHE A 153 11.05 -15.69 -25.92
N LEU A 154 10.81 -15.61 -27.24
CA LEU A 154 9.57 -15.05 -27.76
C LEU A 154 8.34 -15.90 -27.39
N ALA A 155 8.45 -17.23 -27.47
CA ALA A 155 7.37 -18.13 -27.07
C ALA A 155 7.02 -17.97 -25.57
N ASN A 156 8.05 -17.92 -24.72
CA ASN A 156 7.86 -17.70 -23.28
C ASN A 156 7.28 -16.31 -22.98
N LEU A 157 7.74 -15.26 -23.66
CA LEU A 157 7.20 -13.91 -23.52
C LEU A 157 5.73 -13.84 -23.94
N LEU A 158 5.37 -14.46 -25.07
CA LEU A 158 3.99 -14.51 -25.55
C LEU A 158 3.10 -15.30 -24.59
N LEU A 159 3.58 -16.43 -24.07
CA LEU A 159 2.86 -17.19 -23.03
C LEU A 159 2.55 -16.30 -21.82
N ILE A 160 3.58 -15.66 -21.24
CA ILE A 160 3.41 -14.77 -20.09
C ILE A 160 2.46 -13.61 -20.42
N LEU A 161 2.62 -12.97 -21.57
CA LEU A 161 1.77 -11.84 -21.98
C LEU A 161 0.30 -12.25 -22.12
N THR A 162 0.02 -13.38 -22.79
CA THR A 162 -1.36 -13.86 -22.97
C THR A 162 -2.04 -14.17 -21.64
N THR A 163 -1.33 -14.78 -20.68
CA THR A 163 -1.89 -15.05 -19.34
C THR A 163 -2.23 -13.77 -18.58
N GLN A 164 -1.39 -12.73 -18.69
CA GLN A 164 -1.67 -11.44 -18.05
C GLN A 164 -2.86 -10.73 -18.72
N MET A 165 -2.92 -10.71 -20.05
CA MET A 165 -4.01 -10.09 -20.79
C MET A 165 -5.37 -10.74 -20.49
N LEU A 166 -5.40 -12.07 -20.35
CA LEU A 166 -6.61 -12.79 -19.94
C LEU A 166 -7.09 -12.33 -18.56
N GLY A 167 -6.18 -12.24 -17.58
CA GLY A 167 -6.49 -11.78 -16.23
C GLY A 167 -7.08 -10.37 -16.20
N TYR A 168 -6.44 -9.41 -16.87
CA TYR A 168 -6.95 -8.03 -16.94
C TYR A 168 -8.26 -7.93 -17.74
N GLY A 169 -8.44 -8.74 -18.78
CA GLY A 169 -9.69 -8.82 -19.54
C GLY A 169 -10.86 -9.27 -18.68
N MET A 170 -10.66 -10.33 -17.86
CA MET A 170 -11.67 -10.83 -16.94
C MET A 170 -11.98 -9.81 -15.82
N ALA A 171 -10.98 -9.11 -15.29
CA ALA A 171 -11.18 -8.04 -14.32
C ALA A 171 -12.07 -6.92 -14.90
N GLY A 172 -11.88 -6.58 -16.18
CA GLY A 172 -12.72 -5.60 -16.88
C GLY A 172 -14.20 -6.01 -16.96
N VAL A 173 -14.48 -7.28 -17.26
CA VAL A 173 -15.85 -7.83 -17.32
C VAL A 173 -16.49 -7.85 -15.94
N LEU A 174 -15.74 -8.24 -14.90
CA LEU A 174 -16.25 -8.37 -13.53
C LEU A 174 -16.39 -7.02 -12.80
N ARG A 175 -15.81 -5.92 -13.32
CA ARG A 175 -15.87 -4.58 -12.71
C ARG A 175 -17.30 -4.14 -12.35
N ARG A 176 -18.29 -4.46 -13.20
CA ARG A 176 -19.70 -4.10 -12.95
C ARG A 176 -20.27 -4.76 -11.70
N TYR A 177 -19.79 -5.95 -11.36
CA TYR A 177 -20.29 -6.74 -10.24
C TYR A 177 -19.44 -6.58 -8.97
N LEU A 178 -18.13 -6.36 -9.12
CA LEU A 178 -17.18 -6.35 -7.99
C LEU A 178 -16.74 -4.94 -7.54
N VAL A 179 -16.98 -3.89 -8.34
CA VAL A 179 -16.45 -2.54 -8.06
C VAL A 179 -17.55 -1.49 -7.96
N TYR A 180 -18.54 -1.49 -8.86
CA TYR A 180 -19.59 -0.46 -8.85
C TYR A 180 -20.64 -0.59 -7.73
N PRO A 181 -21.02 -1.78 -7.24
CA PRO A 181 -21.98 -1.88 -6.14
C PRO A 181 -21.39 -1.34 -4.83
N ALA A 182 -22.09 -0.39 -4.19
CA ALA A 182 -21.64 0.24 -2.94
C ALA A 182 -21.51 -0.72 -1.75
N ALA A 183 -22.21 -1.86 -1.79
CA ALA A 183 -22.11 -2.90 -0.77
C ALA A 183 -20.82 -3.74 -0.86
N MET A 184 -20.10 -3.68 -1.99
CA MET A 184 -18.90 -4.50 -2.19
C MET A 184 -17.67 -3.80 -1.64
N ILE A 185 -17.20 -4.24 -0.47
CA ILE A 185 -16.00 -3.69 0.18
C ILE A 185 -14.78 -4.58 0.01
N TRP A 186 -13.62 -3.93 -0.07
CA TRP A 186 -12.31 -4.58 -0.14
C TRP A 186 -11.46 -4.09 1.04
N PRO A 187 -11.54 -4.75 2.21
CA PRO A 187 -10.88 -4.26 3.42
C PRO A 187 -9.37 -4.04 3.27
N ALA A 188 -8.69 -4.88 2.48
CA ALA A 188 -7.27 -4.72 2.17
C ALA A 188 -6.94 -3.38 1.48
N ASN A 189 -7.87 -2.83 0.70
CA ASN A 189 -7.70 -1.54 0.03
C ASN A 189 -7.93 -0.36 0.97
N LEU A 190 -8.74 -0.52 2.03
CA LEU A 190 -9.01 0.55 3.00
C LEU A 190 -7.72 1.01 3.70
N VAL A 191 -6.79 0.09 3.95
CA VAL A 191 -5.47 0.43 4.53
C VAL A 191 -4.68 1.37 3.61
N GLN A 192 -4.71 1.14 2.29
CA GLN A 192 -4.05 2.02 1.32
C GLN A 192 -4.74 3.39 1.27
N VAL A 193 -6.07 3.42 1.28
CA VAL A 193 -6.84 4.68 1.26
C VAL A 193 -6.58 5.52 2.51
N ALA A 194 -6.58 4.89 3.69
CA ALA A 194 -6.26 5.57 4.96
C ALA A 194 -4.87 6.21 4.92
N LEU A 195 -3.89 5.52 4.31
CA LEU A 195 -2.55 6.03 4.16
C LEU A 195 -2.47 7.19 3.15
N PHE A 196 -3.20 7.14 2.03
CA PHE A 196 -3.24 8.27 1.08
C PHE A 196 -3.81 9.52 1.72
N ASN A 197 -4.91 9.37 2.46
CA ASN A 197 -5.55 10.45 3.17
C ASN A 197 -4.62 10.99 4.27
N THR A 198 -3.92 10.12 5.01
CA THR A 198 -2.95 10.57 6.01
C THR A 198 -1.78 11.35 5.40
N LEU A 199 -1.29 10.96 4.22
CA LEU A 199 -0.17 11.63 3.55
C LEU A 199 -0.56 12.98 2.92
N HIS A 200 -1.80 13.14 2.46
CA HIS A 200 -2.27 14.36 1.80
C HIS A 200 -3.09 15.29 2.67
N LYS A 201 -3.53 14.85 3.86
CA LYS A 201 -4.18 15.73 4.82
C LYS A 201 -3.15 16.69 5.40
N GLU A 202 -3.47 17.98 5.38
CA GLU A 202 -2.69 18.97 6.11
C GLU A 202 -2.78 18.64 7.60
N GLU A 203 -1.64 18.36 8.24
CA GLU A 203 -1.60 18.05 9.67
C GLU A 203 -1.59 19.36 10.46
N ASP A 204 -2.72 19.71 11.07
CA ASP A 204 -2.80 20.72 12.13
C ASP A 204 -2.20 20.15 13.41
N LEU A 205 -0.86 20.07 13.46
CA LEU A 205 -0.14 19.53 14.60
C LEU A 205 -0.20 20.51 15.78
N ALA A 206 -0.70 20.07 16.92
CA ALA A 206 -0.48 20.76 18.17
C ALA A 206 1.03 20.79 18.49
N PRO A 207 1.55 21.86 19.12
CA PRO A 207 2.96 21.97 19.44
C PRO A 207 3.41 20.83 20.37
N GLY A 208 4.21 19.91 19.83
CA GLY A 208 4.75 18.75 20.56
C GLY A 208 4.36 17.39 19.99
N GLU A 209 3.36 17.32 19.11
CA GLU A 209 2.95 16.06 18.48
C GLU A 209 3.88 15.66 17.32
N TRP A 210 4.17 14.36 17.21
CA TRP A 210 4.92 13.82 16.09
C TRP A 210 3.99 13.60 14.92
N SER A 211 4.33 14.19 13.77
CA SER A 211 3.72 13.82 12.49
C SER A 211 3.73 12.30 12.33
N ARG A 212 2.63 11.72 11.84
CA ARG A 212 2.52 10.28 11.60
C ARG A 212 3.61 9.80 10.65
N PHE A 213 4.00 10.65 9.70
CA PHE A 213 5.09 10.42 8.78
C PHE A 213 6.47 10.38 9.48
N LYS A 214 6.71 11.25 10.48
CA LYS A 214 7.95 11.24 11.27
C LYS A 214 8.09 9.96 12.08
N PHE A 215 7.02 9.55 12.78
CA PHE A 215 6.99 8.28 13.52
C PHE A 215 7.29 7.10 12.59
N PHE A 216 6.64 7.06 11.42
CA PHE A 216 6.91 6.03 10.43
C PHE A 216 8.39 5.97 10.01
N CYS A 217 9.01 7.12 9.72
CA CYS A 217 10.43 7.17 9.32
C CYS A 217 11.36 6.66 10.43
N VAL A 218 11.08 7.03 11.69
CA VAL A 218 11.85 6.54 12.85
C VAL A 218 11.69 5.03 13.01
N ALA A 219 10.45 4.51 12.93
CA ALA A 219 10.18 3.08 13.02
C ALA A 219 10.84 2.30 11.87
N ALA A 220 10.77 2.81 10.63
CA ALA A 220 11.42 2.20 9.47
C ALA A 220 12.95 2.14 9.63
N PHE A 221 13.56 3.22 10.15
CA PHE A 221 14.99 3.25 10.42
C PHE A 221 15.37 2.29 11.56
N ALA A 222 14.58 2.21 12.63
CA ALA A 222 14.79 1.26 13.71
C ALA A 222 14.70 -0.20 13.21
N MET A 223 13.71 -0.52 12.38
CA MET A 223 13.56 -1.84 11.77
C MET A 223 14.70 -2.19 10.82
N PHE A 224 15.20 -1.21 10.06
CA PHE A 224 16.37 -1.40 9.19
C PHE A 224 17.58 -1.88 10.00
N TRP A 225 17.87 -1.25 11.14
CA TRP A 225 18.97 -1.67 12.01
C TRP A 225 18.68 -2.97 12.75
N TYR A 226 17.44 -3.15 13.20
CA TYR A 226 17.02 -4.38 13.86
C TYR A 226 17.26 -5.61 12.98
N GLN A 227 17.02 -5.52 11.66
CA GLN A 227 17.17 -6.67 10.75
C GLN A 227 18.61 -7.23 10.68
N TRP A 228 19.63 -6.43 10.99
CA TRP A 228 21.01 -6.93 11.08
C TRP A 228 21.23 -7.87 12.26
N ILE A 229 20.42 -7.76 13.32
CA ILE A 229 20.53 -8.57 14.52
C ILE A 229 20.16 -10.04 14.23
N PRO A 230 18.93 -10.39 13.79
CA PRO A 230 18.62 -11.77 13.45
C PRO A 230 19.30 -12.21 12.14
N GLY A 231 19.64 -11.27 11.23
CA GLY A 231 20.21 -11.60 9.92
C GLY A 231 21.71 -11.91 9.93
N PHE A 232 22.49 -11.27 10.80
CA PHE A 232 23.96 -11.35 10.77
C PHE A 232 24.59 -11.60 12.14
N ILE A 233 24.16 -10.88 13.17
CA ILE A 233 24.83 -10.92 14.49
C ILE A 233 24.44 -12.18 15.28
N PHE A 234 23.14 -12.50 15.31
CA PHE A 234 22.58 -13.63 16.07
C PHE A 234 21.53 -14.41 15.25
N PRO A 235 21.96 -15.25 14.29
CA PRO A 235 21.06 -16.02 13.44
C PRO A 235 20.11 -16.98 14.18
N VAL A 236 20.45 -17.36 15.41
CA VAL A 236 19.60 -18.21 16.27
C VAL A 236 18.25 -17.53 16.58
N LEU A 237 18.19 -16.19 16.57
CA LEU A 237 16.95 -15.43 16.77
C LEU A 237 15.97 -15.57 15.60
N SER A 238 16.43 -16.02 14.42
CA SER A 238 15.57 -16.20 13.24
C SER A 238 14.62 -17.39 13.38
N ALA A 239 14.97 -18.41 14.17
CA ALA A 239 14.06 -19.51 14.49
C ALA A 239 14.44 -20.15 15.83
N ILE A 240 13.77 -19.74 16.90
CA ILE A 240 13.91 -20.31 18.24
C ILE A 240 12.95 -21.49 18.36
N THR A 241 13.45 -22.67 18.02
CA THR A 241 12.70 -23.94 18.11
C THR A 241 12.96 -24.59 19.47
N TRP A 242 12.40 -24.01 20.54
CA TRP A 242 12.63 -24.49 21.91
C TRP A 242 12.20 -25.95 22.12
N VAL A 243 11.20 -26.42 21.37
CA VAL A 243 10.73 -27.82 21.38
C VAL A 243 11.86 -28.79 21.00
N CYS A 244 12.77 -28.38 20.11
CA CYS A 244 13.92 -29.19 19.71
C CYS A 244 15.03 -29.24 20.78
N TRP A 245 14.99 -28.38 21.81
CA TRP A 245 15.95 -28.42 22.93
C TRP A 245 15.62 -29.52 23.93
N ILE A 246 14.35 -29.96 24.02
CA ILE A 246 13.91 -30.99 24.97
C ILE A 246 14.58 -32.34 24.65
N ASN A 247 14.65 -32.71 23.37
CA ASN A 247 15.39 -33.90 22.94
C ASN A 247 15.96 -33.70 21.52
N PRO A 248 17.22 -33.24 21.40
CA PRO A 248 17.81 -32.87 20.12
C PRO A 248 18.10 -34.05 19.19
N LYS A 249 18.07 -35.29 19.68
CA LYS A 249 18.35 -36.49 18.88
C LYS A 249 17.09 -37.16 18.32
N ASN A 250 15.89 -36.71 18.71
CA ASN A 250 14.65 -37.33 18.27
C ASN A 250 14.19 -36.76 16.92
N HIS A 251 14.18 -37.59 15.89
CA HIS A 251 13.78 -37.21 14.53
C HIS A 251 12.32 -36.76 14.43
N ILE A 252 11.41 -37.33 15.24
CA ILE A 252 9.99 -36.93 15.25
C ILE A 252 9.85 -35.51 15.81
N LEU A 253 10.61 -35.20 16.87
CA LEU A 253 10.59 -33.89 17.49
C LEU A 253 11.22 -32.81 16.58
N ALA A 254 12.26 -33.18 15.84
CA ALA A 254 12.88 -32.32 14.83
C ALA A 254 11.95 -32.07 13.62
N GLN A 255 11.13 -33.05 13.23
CA GLN A 255 10.12 -32.87 12.18
C GLN A 255 8.94 -32.00 12.64
N ILE A 256 8.52 -32.12 13.90
CA ILE A 256 7.40 -31.34 14.45
C ILE A 256 7.83 -29.88 14.69
N GLY A 257 8.94 -29.66 15.41
CA GLY A 257 9.31 -28.34 15.89
C GLY A 257 10.50 -27.70 15.17
N GLY A 258 11.20 -28.40 14.27
CA GLY A 258 12.43 -27.91 13.68
C GLY A 258 12.24 -26.83 12.62
N ALA A 259 13.27 -26.01 12.40
CA ALA A 259 13.26 -24.90 11.44
C ALA A 259 13.09 -25.34 9.96
N LYS A 260 13.31 -26.63 9.66
CA LYS A 260 13.04 -27.25 8.36
C LYS A 260 11.88 -28.26 8.40
N GLY A 261 11.18 -28.33 9.53
CA GLY A 261 10.03 -29.20 9.77
C GLY A 261 8.73 -28.41 9.76
N LEU A 262 7.73 -28.87 10.51
CA LEU A 262 6.41 -28.25 10.61
C LEU A 262 6.42 -26.90 11.37
N GLY A 263 7.49 -26.59 12.10
CA GLY A 263 7.64 -25.32 12.83
C GLY A 263 6.71 -25.16 14.05
N LEU A 264 6.09 -26.23 14.55
CA LEU A 264 5.19 -26.15 15.71
C LEU A 264 5.94 -25.74 16.97
N GLY A 265 5.55 -24.60 17.54
CA GLY A 265 6.20 -24.01 18.72
C GLY A 265 7.50 -23.26 18.43
N ALA A 266 7.84 -23.02 17.15
CA ALA A 266 8.95 -22.17 16.77
C ALA A 266 8.61 -20.69 16.98
N ILE A 267 9.49 -19.94 17.63
CA ILE A 267 9.36 -18.48 17.79
C ILE A 267 10.40 -17.83 16.89
N SER A 268 9.97 -17.05 15.91
CA SER A 268 10.87 -16.24 15.08
C SER A 268 10.85 -14.79 15.58
N LEU A 269 12.03 -14.22 15.82
CA LEU A 269 12.21 -12.78 16.01
C LEU A 269 12.70 -12.09 14.72
N ASP A 270 12.81 -12.84 13.63
CA ASP A 270 13.12 -12.32 12.30
C ASP A 270 11.83 -11.99 11.55
N TRP A 271 11.68 -10.70 11.23
CA TRP A 271 10.49 -10.19 10.56
C TRP A 271 10.31 -10.79 9.15
N ASN A 272 11.40 -11.08 8.44
CA ASN A 272 11.31 -11.67 7.11
C ASN A 272 10.76 -13.10 7.16
N ASN A 273 11.16 -13.87 8.17
CA ASN A 273 10.66 -15.24 8.39
C ASN A 273 9.20 -15.23 8.87
N LEU A 274 8.79 -14.23 9.65
CA LEU A 274 7.38 -14.10 10.04
C LEU A 274 6.50 -13.74 8.84
N VAL A 275 6.88 -12.73 8.06
CA VAL A 275 6.07 -12.21 6.96
C VAL A 275 6.03 -13.17 5.76
N SER A 276 7.02 -14.03 5.56
CA SER A 276 6.99 -15.00 4.45
C SER A 276 5.88 -16.05 4.57
N TYR A 277 5.27 -16.21 5.75
CA TYR A 277 4.20 -17.19 6.02
C TYR A 277 2.88 -16.55 6.48
N LEU A 278 2.77 -15.22 6.37
CA LEU A 278 1.60 -14.39 6.73
C LEU A 278 0.91 -13.87 5.46
#